data_AF-A0A8T2NKX3-F1
#
_entry.id   AF-A0A8T2NKX3-F1
#
_cell.length_a   1.000
_cell.length_b   1.000
_cell.length_c   1.000
_cell.angle_alpha   90.00
_cell.angle_beta   90.00
_cell.angle_gamma   90.00
#
_symmetry.space_group_name_H-M   'P 1'
#
loop_
_entity.id
_entity.type
_entity.pdbx_description
1 polymer ?
#
loop_
_entity_poly.entity_id
_entity_poly.type
_entity_poly.pdbx_seq_one_letter_code
_entity_poly.pdbx_strand_id
1 'polypeptide(L)'
;LISVVQEVGFSTPRLVSARHILVHDSELQRKTGGINYVSGTYRLFKLPKGLKGAEAVVVYKGTVLDHAECLELDKGAAVTVDPETATVLRHSRFSSDFSIQSTDTCAPSQKCTVQSCNLSPFLLADKLGSSREQCSKTGNKGGYDDRTIAYFDSDPW
;
A
#
# COMPACT_ATOMS: atom_id res chain seq x y z
N LEU A 1 7.45 4.76 -12.03
CA LEU A 1 7.33 3.76 -10.93
C LEU A 1 7.09 2.35 -11.49
N ILE A 2 5.97 2.10 -12.18
CA ILE A 2 5.53 0.75 -12.59
C ILE A 2 6.58 0.00 -13.44
N SER A 3 7.10 0.60 -14.50
CA SER A 3 8.06 -0.06 -15.40
C SER A 3 9.34 -0.50 -14.69
N VAL A 4 9.93 0.40 -13.90
CA VAL A 4 11.18 0.14 -13.16
C VAL A 4 11.01 -1.01 -12.16
N VAL A 5 9.89 -1.06 -11.45
CA VAL A 5 9.69 -2.10 -10.43
C VAL A 5 9.46 -3.48 -11.04
N GLN A 6 8.81 -3.55 -12.19
CA GLN A 6 8.57 -4.80 -12.91
C GLN A 6 9.88 -5.33 -13.51
N GLU A 7 10.72 -4.45 -14.06
CA GLU A 7 12.04 -4.82 -14.61
C GLU A 7 12.96 -5.48 -13.55
N VAL A 8 12.91 -4.98 -12.32
CA VAL A 8 13.71 -5.53 -11.21
C VAL A 8 13.06 -6.75 -10.53
N GLY A 9 11.86 -7.17 -10.96
CA GLY A 9 11.20 -8.40 -10.50
C GLY A 9 10.26 -8.25 -9.31
N PHE A 10 9.71 -7.05 -9.08
CA PHE A 10 8.58 -6.87 -8.16
C PHE A 10 7.25 -7.05 -8.87
N SER A 11 6.23 -7.40 -8.10
CA SER A 11 4.82 -7.34 -8.49
C SER A 11 4.41 -5.94 -8.90
N THR A 12 3.24 -5.84 -9.53
CA THR A 12 2.54 -4.57 -9.70
C THR A 12 2.41 -3.86 -8.33
N PRO A 13 2.81 -2.58 -8.21
CA PRO A 13 2.67 -1.83 -6.97
C PRO A 13 1.22 -1.73 -6.53
N ARG A 14 0.96 -1.99 -5.26
CA ARG A 14 -0.37 -1.80 -4.66
C ARG A 14 -0.33 -0.57 -3.76
N LEU A 15 -1.10 0.46 -4.12
CA LEU A 15 -1.21 1.68 -3.31
C LEU A 15 -2.12 1.42 -2.11
N VAL A 16 -1.60 1.60 -0.90
CA VAL A 16 -2.29 1.32 0.36
C VAL A 16 -2.84 2.59 1.01
N SER A 17 -2.06 3.67 0.96
CA SER A 17 -2.47 4.96 1.52
C SER A 17 -1.85 6.09 0.72
N ALA A 18 -2.50 7.25 0.71
CA ALA A 18 -1.92 8.46 0.12
C ALA A 18 -2.38 9.72 0.86
N ARG A 19 -1.52 10.74 0.90
CA ARG A 19 -1.78 12.03 1.55
C ARG A 19 -1.11 13.17 0.79
N HIS A 20 -1.81 14.29 0.60
CA HIS A 20 -1.22 15.50 0.03
C HIS A 20 -0.14 16.06 0.95
N ILE A 21 0.93 16.56 0.34
CA ILE A 21 1.99 17.30 1.03
C ILE A 21 1.84 18.76 0.63
N LEU A 22 1.57 19.61 1.61
CA LEU A 22 1.45 21.05 1.41
C LEU A 22 2.80 21.71 1.69
N VAL A 23 3.34 22.39 0.67
CA VAL A 23 4.51 23.24 0.83
C VAL A 23 4.02 24.59 1.35
N HIS A 24 4.41 24.98 2.55
CA HIS A 24 4.01 26.26 3.14
C HIS A 24 5.05 27.37 2.98
N ASP A 25 6.30 27.01 2.68
CA ASP A 25 7.37 27.98 2.45
C ASP A 25 7.20 28.66 1.09
N SER A 26 7.13 29.99 1.10
CA SER A 26 6.85 30.80 -0.09
C SER A 26 8.01 30.83 -1.08
N GLU A 27 9.26 30.69 -0.61
CA GLU A 27 10.41 30.61 -1.50
C GLU A 27 10.41 29.29 -2.27
N LEU A 28 10.12 28.18 -1.57
CA LEU A 28 9.95 26.86 -2.18
C LEU A 28 8.76 26.84 -3.14
N GLN A 29 7.60 27.39 -2.75
CA GLN A 29 6.43 27.50 -3.65
C GLN A 29 6.78 28.23 -4.96
N ARG A 30 7.53 29.34 -4.87
CA ARG A 30 7.97 30.09 -6.04
C ARG A 30 8.89 29.27 -6.93
N LYS A 31 9.80 28.47 -6.35
CA LYS A 31 10.71 27.59 -7.09
C LYS A 31 9.98 26.41 -7.74
N THR A 32 8.94 25.89 -7.09
CA THR A 32 8.24 24.67 -7.53
C THR A 32 7.09 24.97 -8.50
N GLY A 33 6.74 26.23 -8.73
CA GLY A 33 5.91 26.64 -9.88
C GLY A 33 4.53 25.99 -9.93
N GLY A 34 3.93 25.69 -8.77
CA GLY A 34 2.59 25.09 -8.70
C GLY A 34 2.55 23.56 -8.80
N ILE A 35 3.69 22.87 -8.64
CA ILE A 35 3.73 21.41 -8.52
C ILE A 35 2.98 20.97 -7.24
N ASN A 36 2.12 19.96 -7.38
CA ASN A 36 1.45 19.30 -6.28
C ASN A 36 2.24 18.07 -5.81
N TYR A 37 2.26 17.84 -4.51
CA TYR A 37 3.00 16.74 -3.89
C TYR A 37 2.08 15.80 -3.15
N VAL A 38 2.40 14.50 -3.20
CA VAL A 38 1.65 13.47 -2.51
C VAL A 38 2.61 12.41 -1.97
N SER A 39 2.38 12.00 -0.72
CA SER A 39 3.02 10.83 -0.11
C SER A 39 2.13 9.63 -0.36
N GLY A 40 2.64 8.58 -1.01
CA GLY A 40 1.94 7.32 -1.22
C GLY A 40 2.68 6.15 -0.60
N THR A 41 1.99 5.30 0.15
CA THR A 41 2.53 4.04 0.69
C THR A 41 2.18 2.92 -0.27
N TYR A 42 3.20 2.25 -0.83
CA TYR A 42 3.02 1.14 -1.75
C TYR A 42 3.51 -0.18 -1.14
N ARG A 43 2.80 -1.28 -1.43
CA ARG A 43 3.26 -2.65 -1.20
C ARG A 43 3.73 -3.26 -2.52
N LEU A 44 4.96 -3.76 -2.52
CA LEU A 44 5.57 -4.46 -3.64
C LEU A 44 6.05 -5.81 -3.15
N PHE A 45 5.71 -6.87 -3.87
CA PHE A 45 6.10 -8.23 -3.51
C PHE A 45 7.17 -8.71 -4.48
N LYS A 46 8.26 -9.25 -3.97
CA LYS A 46 9.30 -9.84 -4.81
C LYS A 46 8.79 -11.18 -5.33
N LEU A 47 8.68 -11.31 -6.65
CA LEU A 47 8.17 -12.53 -7.29
C LEU A 47 9.27 -13.18 -8.14
N PRO A 48 9.37 -14.52 -8.15
CA PRO A 48 10.22 -15.22 -9.10
C PRO A 48 9.86 -14.87 -10.55
N LYS A 49 10.87 -14.61 -11.37
CA LYS A 49 10.67 -14.29 -12.80
C LYS A 49 10.08 -15.49 -13.53
N GLY A 50 9.12 -15.24 -14.43
CA GLY A 50 8.54 -16.27 -15.30
C GLY A 50 7.43 -17.12 -14.67
N LEU A 51 6.95 -16.77 -13.47
CA LEU A 51 5.76 -17.40 -12.89
C LEU A 51 4.52 -17.05 -13.71
N LYS A 52 3.96 -18.06 -14.38
CA LYS A 52 2.61 -18.01 -14.94
C LYS A 52 1.64 -18.46 -13.86
N GLY A 53 0.90 -17.52 -13.29
CA GLY A 53 -0.21 -17.84 -12.40
C GLY A 53 -1.47 -18.16 -13.19
N ALA A 54 -2.39 -18.85 -12.55
CA ALA A 54 -3.80 -18.90 -12.93
C ALA A 54 -4.61 -18.15 -11.87
N GLU A 55 -5.83 -17.76 -12.22
CA GLU A 55 -6.80 -17.31 -11.22
C GLU A 55 -6.97 -18.40 -10.14
N ALA A 56 -7.24 -17.95 -8.92
CA ALA A 56 -7.40 -18.85 -7.80
C ALA A 56 -8.51 -18.38 -6.87
N VAL A 57 -9.22 -19.33 -6.28
CA VAL A 57 -10.08 -19.06 -5.14
C VAL A 57 -9.22 -19.15 -3.88
N VAL A 58 -9.23 -18.09 -3.08
CA VAL A 58 -8.49 -18.04 -1.82
C VAL A 58 -9.43 -17.94 -0.65
N VAL A 59 -9.14 -18.68 0.41
CA VAL A 59 -9.87 -18.63 1.68
C VAL A 59 -8.89 -18.25 2.77
N TYR A 60 -9.15 -17.12 3.43
CA TYR A 60 -8.38 -16.68 4.59
C TYR A 60 -8.78 -17.49 5.83
N LYS A 61 -7.79 -18.00 6.57
CA LYS A 61 -8.01 -18.87 7.74
C LYS A 61 -8.20 -18.11 9.07
N GLY A 62 -8.00 -16.79 9.08
CA GLY A 62 -8.12 -15.99 10.30
C GLY A 62 -6.98 -16.16 11.30
N THR A 63 -5.82 -16.66 10.84
CA THR A 63 -4.68 -17.06 11.69
C THR A 63 -3.66 -15.96 11.95
N VAL A 64 -3.77 -14.80 11.29
CA VAL A 64 -2.91 -13.64 11.57
C VAL A 64 -3.44 -12.91 12.80
N LEU A 65 -2.56 -12.72 13.79
CA LEU A 65 -2.87 -12.00 15.03
C LEU A 65 -3.40 -10.59 14.72
N ASP A 66 -4.41 -10.14 15.48
CA ASP A 66 -5.12 -8.86 15.31
C ASP A 66 -5.86 -8.67 13.96
N HIS A 67 -5.86 -9.70 13.11
CA HIS A 67 -6.46 -9.69 11.78
C HIS A 67 -7.31 -10.94 11.54
N ALA A 68 -8.03 -11.44 12.56
CA ALA A 68 -8.77 -12.70 12.45
C ALA A 68 -9.90 -12.66 11.39
N GLU A 69 -10.56 -11.51 11.20
CA GLU A 69 -11.71 -11.39 10.29
C GLU A 69 -11.30 -11.08 8.85
N CYS A 70 -10.26 -10.27 8.67
CA CYS A 70 -9.81 -9.83 7.36
C CYS A 70 -8.32 -9.48 7.40
N LEU A 71 -7.57 -10.03 6.46
CA LEU A 71 -6.25 -9.53 6.11
C LEU A 71 -6.40 -8.65 4.86
N GLU A 72 -6.29 -7.33 5.03
CA GLU A 72 -6.35 -6.38 3.92
C GLU A 72 -5.08 -6.46 3.05
N LEU A 73 -5.04 -7.50 2.20
CA LEU A 73 -4.16 -7.57 1.03
C LEU A 73 -4.92 -7.18 -0.22
N ASP A 74 -6.17 -7.66 -0.36
CA ASP A 74 -7.25 -7.16 -1.21
C ASP A 74 -8.53 -7.97 -0.82
N LYS A 75 -9.18 -7.57 0.28
CA LYS A 75 -10.46 -8.04 0.88
C LYS A 75 -10.66 -9.56 1.19
N GLY A 76 -11.36 -9.80 2.31
CA GLY A 76 -11.65 -11.13 2.88
C GLY A 76 -12.86 -11.89 2.31
N ALA A 77 -13.14 -13.05 2.94
CA ALA A 77 -13.98 -14.18 2.50
C ALA A 77 -13.38 -14.99 1.32
N ALA A 78 -14.07 -16.04 0.85
CA ALA A 78 -13.64 -16.80 -0.31
C ALA A 78 -13.71 -15.90 -1.54
N VAL A 79 -12.55 -15.45 -2.03
CA VAL A 79 -12.45 -14.49 -3.14
C VAL A 79 -11.69 -15.12 -4.30
N THR A 80 -12.22 -14.96 -5.51
CA THR A 80 -11.44 -15.22 -6.73
C THR A 80 -10.45 -14.08 -6.92
N VAL A 81 -9.17 -14.40 -6.88
CA VAL A 81 -8.09 -13.44 -7.05
C VAL A 81 -7.37 -13.67 -8.37
N ASP A 82 -6.79 -12.59 -8.90
CA ASP A 82 -6.00 -12.63 -10.12
C ASP A 82 -4.69 -13.46 -9.93
N PRO A 83 -4.06 -13.88 -11.04
CA PRO A 83 -2.82 -14.66 -11.02
C PRO A 83 -1.68 -14.06 -10.19
N GLU A 84 -1.52 -12.74 -10.20
CA GLU A 84 -0.43 -12.08 -9.47
C GLU A 84 -0.72 -12.12 -7.97
N THR A 85 -1.94 -11.80 -7.54
CA THR A 85 -2.37 -11.93 -6.13
C THR A 85 -2.25 -13.36 -5.63
N ALA A 86 -2.68 -14.36 -6.42
CA ALA A 86 -2.52 -15.77 -6.07
C ALA A 86 -1.04 -16.13 -5.86
N THR A 87 -0.16 -15.63 -6.74
CA THR A 87 1.29 -15.86 -6.66
C THR A 87 1.87 -15.19 -5.42
N VAL A 88 1.49 -13.96 -5.12
CA VAL A 88 1.88 -13.23 -3.90
C VAL A 88 1.50 -14.02 -2.64
N LEU A 89 0.26 -14.49 -2.56
CA LEU A 89 -0.22 -15.25 -1.39
C LEU A 89 0.57 -16.56 -1.21
N ARG A 90 0.83 -17.30 -2.30
CA ARG A 90 1.61 -18.55 -2.27
C ARG A 90 3.07 -18.37 -1.84
N HIS A 91 3.70 -17.28 -2.26
CA HIS A 91 5.15 -17.07 -2.05
C HIS A 91 5.49 -16.08 -0.93
N SER A 92 4.49 -15.52 -0.26
CA SER A 92 4.70 -14.64 0.88
C SER A 92 4.67 -15.40 2.21
N ARG A 93 5.02 -14.70 3.28
CA ARG A 93 4.87 -15.18 4.66
C ARG A 93 3.44 -15.55 5.05
N PHE A 94 2.44 -15.11 4.28
CA PHE A 94 1.03 -15.39 4.55
C PHE A 94 0.56 -16.72 3.95
N SER A 95 1.42 -17.46 3.25
CA SER A 95 1.05 -18.71 2.58
C SER A 95 0.36 -19.73 3.50
N SER A 96 0.78 -19.82 4.76
CA SER A 96 0.14 -20.70 5.77
C SER A 96 -1.26 -20.24 6.17
N ASP A 97 -1.56 -18.94 6.05
CA ASP A 97 -2.81 -18.32 6.49
C ASP A 97 -3.92 -18.39 5.43
N PHE A 98 -3.62 -18.89 4.24
CA PHE A 98 -4.57 -19.04 3.14
C PHE A 98 -4.70 -20.50 2.67
N SER A 99 -5.91 -20.86 2.25
CA SER A 99 -6.14 -22.05 1.42
C SER A 99 -6.37 -21.57 -0.01
N ILE A 100 -5.52 -22.00 -0.94
CA ILE A 100 -5.48 -21.47 -2.33
C ILE A 100 -5.78 -22.62 -3.29
N GLN A 101 -6.88 -22.51 -4.04
CA GLN A 101 -7.27 -23.49 -5.07
C GLN A 101 -7.23 -22.83 -6.44
N SER A 102 -6.38 -23.34 -7.34
CA SER A 102 -6.36 -22.88 -8.74
C SER A 102 -7.69 -23.21 -9.41
N THR A 103 -8.25 -22.27 -10.18
CA THR A 103 -9.43 -22.54 -11.01
C THR A 103 -8.98 -22.96 -12.40
N ASP A 104 -8.99 -24.27 -12.68
CA ASP A 104 -8.69 -24.79 -14.03
C ASP A 104 -9.88 -24.65 -15.00
N THR A 105 -11.03 -24.12 -14.53
CA THR A 105 -12.26 -23.98 -15.31
C THR A 105 -12.61 -22.52 -15.55
N CYS A 106 -12.64 -22.14 -16.84
CA CYS A 106 -13.12 -20.85 -17.34
C CYS A 106 -14.63 -20.71 -17.06
N ALA A 107 -15.00 -20.14 -15.91
CA ALA A 107 -16.35 -19.60 -15.72
C ALA A 107 -16.43 -18.23 -16.41
N PRO A 108 -17.60 -17.81 -16.95
CA PRO A 108 -17.74 -16.49 -17.54
C PRO A 108 -17.51 -15.44 -16.45
N SER A 109 -16.29 -14.89 -16.46
CA SER A 109 -15.83 -13.78 -15.64
C SER A 109 -16.89 -12.69 -15.70
N GLN A 110 -17.67 -12.53 -14.63
CA GLN A 110 -18.17 -11.22 -14.27
C GLN A 110 -16.89 -10.41 -14.02
N LYS A 111 -16.46 -9.67 -15.04
CA LYS A 111 -15.32 -8.78 -14.97
C LYS A 111 -15.65 -7.78 -13.88
N CYS A 112 -15.30 -8.10 -12.64
CA CYS A 112 -15.06 -7.06 -11.68
C CYS A 112 -13.83 -6.38 -12.25
N THR A 113 -14.07 -5.28 -12.96
CA THR A 113 -13.04 -4.31 -13.33
C THR A 113 -12.49 -3.76 -12.03
N VAL A 114 -11.74 -4.56 -11.28
CA VAL A 114 -10.86 -4.15 -10.19
C VAL A 114 -9.66 -3.51 -10.87
N GLN A 115 -9.90 -2.36 -11.49
CA GLN A 115 -9.57 -1.07 -10.91
C GLN A 115 -8.06 -0.80 -11.02
N SER A 116 -7.57 -0.72 -12.27
CA SER A 116 -6.40 0.09 -12.59
C SER A 116 -6.57 1.58 -12.19
N CYS A 117 -7.76 1.97 -11.72
CA CYS A 117 -8.04 3.27 -11.12
C CYS A 117 -7.48 3.46 -9.69
N ASN A 118 -6.82 2.46 -9.07
CA ASN A 118 -6.25 2.58 -7.72
C ASN A 118 -4.75 2.97 -7.68
N LEU A 119 -4.12 3.33 -8.80
CA LEU A 119 -2.69 3.68 -8.81
C LEU A 119 -2.39 5.17 -8.71
N SER A 120 -3.39 6.05 -8.78
CA SER A 120 -3.15 7.47 -8.61
C SER A 120 -3.08 7.82 -7.12
N PRO A 121 -1.89 8.17 -6.59
CA PRO A 121 -1.78 8.61 -5.21
C PRO A 121 -2.58 9.90 -4.96
N PHE A 122 -2.73 10.76 -5.98
CA PHE A 122 -3.55 11.96 -5.88
C PHE A 122 -5.03 11.64 -5.70
N LEU A 123 -5.60 10.74 -6.53
CA LEU A 123 -7.00 10.36 -6.39
C LEU A 123 -7.29 9.68 -5.04
N LEU A 124 -6.35 8.87 -4.52
CA LEU A 124 -6.52 8.25 -3.22
C LEU A 124 -6.40 9.28 -2.09
N ALA A 125 -5.47 10.23 -2.19
CA ALA A 125 -5.33 11.33 -1.23
C ALA A 125 -6.58 12.23 -1.20
N ASP A 126 -7.21 12.47 -2.35
CA ASP A 126 -8.47 13.22 -2.44
C ASP A 126 -9.62 12.48 -1.74
N LYS A 127 -9.71 11.16 -1.91
CA LYS A 127 -10.73 10.32 -1.24
C LYS A 127 -10.56 10.25 0.27
N LEU A 128 -9.31 10.17 0.75
CA LEU A 128 -8.98 10.02 2.18
C LEU A 128 -8.90 11.37 2.93
N GLY A 129 -8.73 12.49 2.21
CA GLY A 129 -8.54 13.84 2.75
C GLY A 129 -9.73 14.45 3.52
N SER A 130 -10.83 13.73 3.70
CA SER A 130 -11.98 14.20 4.50
C SER A 130 -11.79 14.04 6.01
N SER A 131 -10.78 13.29 6.50
CA SER A 131 -10.48 13.22 7.94
C SER A 131 -9.30 14.14 8.29
N ARG A 132 -9.64 15.32 8.80
CA ARG A 132 -8.70 16.36 9.23
C ARG A 132 -8.10 16.01 10.58
N GLU A 133 -6.84 15.58 10.59
CA GLU A 133 -6.00 15.78 11.77
C GLU A 133 -4.96 16.86 11.47
N GLN A 134 -5.27 18.07 11.94
CA GLN A 134 -4.32 19.16 12.01
C GLN A 134 -3.40 18.92 13.20
N CYS A 135 -2.14 18.58 12.95
CA CYS A 135 -1.08 18.85 13.90
C CYS A 135 -0.74 20.34 13.81
N SER A 136 -1.42 21.17 14.60
CA SER A 136 -0.98 22.53 14.87
C SER A 136 0.19 22.48 15.85
N LYS A 137 1.42 22.69 15.35
CA LYS A 137 2.49 23.21 16.21
C LYS A 137 2.17 24.68 16.48
N THR A 138 1.41 24.96 17.53
CA THR A 138 1.39 26.30 18.12
C THR A 138 2.75 26.52 18.79
N GLY A 139 3.59 27.32 18.16
CA GLY A 139 4.82 27.80 18.77
C GLY A 139 4.46 28.72 19.94
N ASN A 140 4.57 28.20 21.16
CA ASN A 140 4.47 29.03 22.36
C ASN A 140 5.86 29.60 22.67
N LYS A 141 6.00 30.93 22.63
CA LYS A 141 7.16 31.63 23.18
C LYS A 141 7.01 31.66 24.70
N GLY A 142 7.93 31.02 25.42
CA GLY A 142 8.02 31.12 26.88
C GLY A 142 8.99 30.09 27.43
N GLY A 143 10.16 30.54 27.86
CA GLY A 143 11.27 29.67 28.24
C GLY A 143 11.12 29.01 29.60
N TYR A 144 11.77 27.87 29.76
CA TYR A 144 12.78 27.57 30.79
C TYR A 144 13.40 26.21 30.42
N ASP A 145 14.70 26.06 30.64
CA ASP A 145 15.50 24.88 30.28
C ASP A 145 15.03 23.60 30.99
N ASP A 146 14.90 22.50 30.25
CA ASP A 146 15.46 21.20 30.67
C ASP A 146 15.78 20.34 29.44
N ARG A 147 16.97 19.73 29.44
CA ARG A 147 17.54 18.97 28.33
C ARG A 147 16.76 17.67 28.14
N THR A 148 15.94 17.59 27.10
CA THR A 148 15.55 16.30 26.52
C THR A 148 16.16 16.17 25.13
N ILE A 149 17.34 15.56 25.07
CA ILE A 149 17.94 15.08 23.83
C ILE A 149 17.17 13.82 23.44
N ALA A 150 16.32 13.90 22.43
CA ALA A 150 15.77 12.71 21.79
C ALA A 150 16.87 12.11 20.91
N TYR A 151 17.47 11.01 21.37
CA TYR A 151 18.32 10.16 20.55
C TYR A 151 17.47 9.58 19.41
N PHE A 152 17.89 9.84 18.16
CA PHE A 152 17.57 8.96 17.05
C PHE A 152 18.42 7.72 17.25
N ASP A 153 17.83 6.67 17.81
CA ASP A 153 18.47 5.36 17.80
C ASP A 153 18.51 4.89 16.34
N SER A 154 19.67 5.13 15.73
CA SER A 154 20.03 4.52 14.47
C SER A 154 20.59 3.17 14.82
N ASP A 155 19.77 2.13 14.76
CA ASP A 155 20.31 0.77 14.80
C ASP A 155 20.30 0.10 13.43
N PRO A 156 21.36 -0.67 13.12
CA PRO A 156 21.71 -1.05 11.77
C PRO A 156 21.40 -2.53 11.47
N TRP A 157 20.99 -2.76 10.22
CA TRP A 157 20.73 -4.04 9.52
C TRP A 157 19.43 -4.78 9.86
#